data_AF-A0A4P6L772-F1
#
_entry.id   AF-A0A4P6L772-F1
#
_cell.length_a   1.000
_cell.length_b   1.000
_cell.length_c   1.000
_cell.angle_alpha   90.00
_cell.angle_beta   90.00
_cell.angle_gamma   90.00
#
_symmetry.space_group_name_H-M   'P 1'
#
loop_
_entity.id
_entity.type
_entity.pdbx_description
1 polymer ?
#
loop_
_entity_poly.entity_id
_entity_poly.type
_entity_poly.pdbx_seq_one_letter_code
_entity_poly.pdbx_strand_id
1 'polypeptide(L)'
;MCALAFNAHAAIGAASAADVTLAGQPADAFAYQEGWNPHAGPQGDTSGFGSAFDGFGSGDYSLLDKYEAGGSFTNAGPLTFTFTGDTGTSGEWTVTNTSATHNITLDLIFAIHAGNQGGAWLFDNETINAGQTLEGTWQIMWTVGMNGAHPEFSNLTLFGQDMVMTPVPEPGTYAMLLAGLGVAGVAMRRKRKVH
;
A
#
# COMPACT_ATOMS: atom_id res chain seq x y z
N MET A 1 50.29 9.45 16.29
CA MET A 1 49.40 9.19 15.14
C MET A 1 48.06 8.72 15.71
N CYS A 2 47.07 9.60 15.76
CA CYS A 2 45.70 9.23 16.16
C CYS A 2 44.98 8.70 14.91
N ALA A 3 44.64 7.41 14.90
CA ALA A 3 43.73 6.85 13.92
C ALA A 3 42.31 7.29 14.28
N LEU A 4 41.72 8.16 13.45
CA LEU A 4 40.28 8.44 13.47
C LEU A 4 39.59 7.20 12.88
N ALA A 5 38.90 6.44 13.71
CA ALA A 5 37.99 5.40 13.25
C ALA A 5 36.78 6.07 12.58
N PHE A 6 36.69 6.00 11.25
CA PHE A 6 35.45 6.24 10.56
C PHE A 6 34.50 5.08 10.87
N ASN A 7 33.54 5.31 11.77
CA ASN A 7 32.39 4.40 11.90
C ASN A 7 31.63 4.45 10.57
N ALA A 8 31.64 3.34 9.83
CA ALA A 8 30.78 3.21 8.67
C ALA A 8 29.33 3.06 9.13
N HIS A 9 28.49 4.01 8.74
CA HIS A 9 27.08 4.04 9.06
C HIS A 9 26.26 3.53 7.88
N ALA A 10 25.09 2.96 8.17
CA ALA A 10 24.03 2.80 7.18
C ALA A 10 23.67 4.18 6.62
N ALA A 11 23.35 4.24 5.33
CA ALA A 11 22.99 5.49 4.67
C ALA A 11 21.72 5.29 3.85
N ILE A 12 20.85 6.31 3.87
CA ILE A 12 19.65 6.38 3.04
C ILE A 12 19.99 6.27 1.55
N GLY A 13 21.24 6.55 1.15
CA GLY A 13 21.70 6.37 -0.23
C GLY A 13 20.87 7.20 -1.20
N ALA A 14 20.36 6.55 -2.26
CA ALA A 14 19.43 7.15 -3.21
C ALA A 14 17.96 6.77 -2.91
N ALA A 15 17.68 6.21 -1.72
CA ALA A 15 16.36 5.70 -1.40
C ALA A 15 15.32 6.82 -1.34
N SER A 16 14.15 6.54 -1.89
CA SER A 16 13.09 7.52 -2.11
C SER A 16 11.72 6.86 -2.24
N ALA A 17 10.69 7.70 -2.31
CA ALA A 17 9.33 7.24 -2.58
C ALA A 17 9.16 6.54 -3.95
N ALA A 18 10.10 6.74 -4.89
CA ALA A 18 10.08 6.11 -6.20
C ALA A 18 10.58 4.66 -6.21
N ASP A 19 11.15 4.17 -5.11
CA ASP A 19 11.72 2.82 -5.07
C ASP A 19 10.63 1.74 -5.00
N VAL A 20 9.42 2.10 -4.56
CA VAL A 20 8.25 1.23 -4.57
C VAL A 20 7.15 1.91 -5.36
N THR A 21 6.55 1.15 -6.27
CA THR A 21 5.47 1.63 -7.13
C THR A 21 4.22 0.79 -6.94
N LEU A 22 3.07 1.38 -7.28
CA LEU A 22 1.79 0.72 -7.41
C LEU A 22 1.01 1.36 -8.56
N ALA A 23 0.38 0.54 -9.40
CA ALA A 23 -0.30 0.99 -10.62
C ALA A 23 0.59 1.87 -11.53
N GLY A 24 1.91 1.62 -11.50
CA GLY A 24 2.92 2.38 -12.23
C GLY A 24 3.23 3.78 -11.68
N GLN A 25 2.69 4.15 -10.51
CA GLN A 25 3.01 5.39 -9.80
C GLN A 25 3.95 5.13 -8.62
N PRO A 26 4.88 6.05 -8.32
CA PRO A 26 5.66 6.00 -7.09
C PRO A 26 4.76 6.19 -5.86
N ALA A 27 5.24 5.79 -4.69
CA ALA A 27 4.58 6.13 -3.43
C ALA A 27 4.54 7.65 -3.20
N ASP A 28 3.57 8.12 -2.43
CA ASP A 28 3.39 9.53 -2.08
C ASP A 28 4.40 10.00 -1.03
N ALA A 29 4.80 9.09 -0.14
CA ALA A 29 5.77 9.36 0.90
C ALA A 29 6.69 8.17 1.18
N PHE A 30 7.85 8.48 1.79
CA PHE A 30 8.87 7.52 2.15
C PHE A 30 9.40 7.79 3.56
N ALA A 31 9.54 6.72 4.34
CA ALA A 31 10.18 6.72 5.65
C ALA A 31 11.35 5.74 5.66
N TYR A 32 12.43 6.12 6.33
CA TYR A 32 13.60 5.28 6.53
C TYR A 32 14.10 5.43 7.95
N GLN A 33 14.41 4.31 8.60
CA GLN A 33 15.01 4.31 9.92
C GLN A 33 16.03 3.20 10.09
N GLU A 34 17.21 3.57 10.59
CA GLU A 34 18.23 2.61 10.98
C GLU A 34 17.81 1.85 12.25
N GLY A 35 18.06 0.54 12.27
CA GLY A 35 17.75 -0.34 13.41
C GLY A 35 16.26 -0.67 13.56
N TRP A 36 15.42 -0.23 12.62
CA TRP A 36 13.99 -0.50 12.65
C TRP A 36 13.65 -1.75 11.84
N ASN A 37 12.80 -2.61 12.42
CA ASN A 37 12.25 -3.78 11.75
C ASN A 37 10.71 -3.68 11.75
N PRO A 38 10.07 -3.28 10.64
CA PRO A 38 8.60 -3.17 10.55
C PRO A 38 7.87 -4.48 10.85
N HIS A 39 8.54 -5.62 10.73
CA HIS A 39 7.96 -6.93 11.00
C HIS A 39 7.97 -7.31 12.47
N ALA A 40 8.60 -6.53 13.35
CA ALA A 40 8.70 -6.84 14.76
C ALA A 40 7.32 -6.94 15.45
N GLY A 41 7.16 -7.91 16.36
CA GLY A 41 5.95 -8.10 17.14
C GLY A 41 4.74 -8.65 16.36
N PRO A 42 3.62 -8.95 17.04
CA PRO A 42 2.46 -9.57 16.40
C PRO A 42 1.71 -8.62 15.45
N GLN A 43 1.76 -7.30 15.67
CA GLN A 43 1.05 -6.30 14.86
C GLN A 43 1.97 -5.53 13.91
N GLY A 44 3.24 -5.92 13.81
CA GLY A 44 4.25 -5.08 13.16
C GLY A 44 4.65 -3.89 14.03
N ASP A 45 5.69 -3.19 13.61
CA ASP A 45 6.24 -2.02 14.30
C ASP A 45 6.21 -0.81 13.36
N THR A 46 5.38 0.17 13.72
CA THR A 46 5.18 1.41 12.95
C THR A 46 6.02 2.57 13.48
N SER A 47 6.85 2.35 14.51
CA SER A 47 7.65 3.41 15.12
C SER A 47 8.66 4.07 14.16
N GLY A 48 9.07 3.35 13.12
CA GLY A 48 9.99 3.86 12.09
C GLY A 48 9.37 4.79 11.05
N PHE A 49 8.04 4.98 11.06
CA PHE A 49 7.40 6.01 10.22
C PHE A 49 7.77 7.42 10.69
N GLY A 50 8.04 7.58 11.99
CA GLY A 50 8.32 8.89 12.59
C GLY A 50 7.20 9.88 12.28
N SER A 51 7.56 11.07 11.82
CA SER A 51 6.62 12.09 11.35
C SER A 51 6.47 12.13 9.83
N ALA A 52 7.05 11.16 9.10
CA ALA A 52 7.05 11.18 7.63
C ALA A 52 5.64 11.07 7.05
N PHE A 53 4.74 10.42 7.80
CA PHE A 53 3.37 10.14 7.36
C PHE A 53 2.30 10.96 8.11
N ASP A 54 2.67 11.85 9.04
CA ASP A 54 1.72 12.64 9.86
C ASP A 54 0.79 13.55 9.03
N GLY A 55 1.17 13.86 7.78
CA GLY A 55 0.37 14.65 6.85
C GLY A 55 -0.68 13.84 6.08
N PHE A 56 -0.72 12.53 6.26
CA PHE A 56 -1.57 11.58 5.54
C PHE A 56 -2.50 10.86 6.52
N GLY A 57 -3.75 10.68 6.13
CA GLY A 57 -4.77 10.01 6.94
C GLY A 57 -5.06 10.65 8.30
N SER A 58 -5.94 10.00 9.07
CA SER A 58 -6.33 10.39 10.42
C SER A 58 -6.71 9.17 11.26
N GLY A 59 -5.74 8.33 11.60
CA GLY A 59 -6.01 7.12 12.40
C GLY A 59 -4.76 6.38 12.87
N ASP A 60 -4.97 5.24 13.52
CA ASP A 60 -3.86 4.32 13.83
C ASP A 60 -3.60 3.40 12.63
N TYR A 61 -2.33 3.12 12.36
CA TYR A 61 -1.94 2.10 11.38
C TYR A 61 -2.28 0.70 11.89
N SER A 62 -2.89 -0.10 11.04
CA SER A 62 -3.26 -1.48 11.33
C SER A 62 -2.50 -2.45 10.43
N LEU A 63 -2.13 -3.62 10.97
CA LEU A 63 -1.49 -4.67 10.19
C LEU A 63 -2.46 -5.26 9.16
N LEU A 64 -2.06 -5.28 7.88
CA LEU A 64 -2.77 -6.00 6.83
C LEU A 64 -2.22 -7.41 6.65
N ASP A 65 -0.90 -7.53 6.46
CA ASP A 65 -0.26 -8.83 6.29
C ASP A 65 1.27 -8.76 6.47
N LYS A 66 1.89 -9.93 6.49
CA LYS A 66 3.31 -10.16 6.72
C LYS A 66 3.85 -11.19 5.73
N TYR A 67 5.06 -10.94 5.25
CA TYR A 67 5.76 -11.85 4.35
C TYR A 67 7.22 -11.98 4.78
N GLU A 68 7.66 -13.22 4.97
CA GLU A 68 9.05 -13.58 5.25
C GLU A 68 9.69 -14.13 3.98
N ALA A 69 11.01 -13.98 3.80
CA ALA A 69 11.70 -14.57 2.66
C ALA A 69 11.45 -16.09 2.55
N GLY A 70 11.07 -16.55 1.35
CA GLY A 70 10.63 -17.92 1.07
C GLY A 70 9.22 -18.27 1.57
N GLY A 71 8.48 -17.28 2.08
CA GLY A 71 7.17 -17.45 2.70
C GLY A 71 6.00 -17.15 1.78
N SER A 72 4.84 -16.93 2.41
CA SER A 72 3.60 -16.53 1.77
C SER A 72 2.81 -15.59 2.67
N PHE A 73 2.03 -14.70 2.08
CA PHE A 73 1.03 -13.92 2.81
C PHE A 73 -0.08 -14.81 3.38
N THR A 74 -0.69 -14.38 4.47
CA THR A 74 -1.85 -15.06 5.05
C THR A 74 -3.13 -14.77 4.25
N ASN A 75 -3.24 -13.55 3.70
CA ASN A 75 -4.38 -13.01 2.97
C ASN A 75 -5.70 -13.18 3.72
N ALA A 76 -5.73 -12.77 4.99
CA ALA A 76 -6.89 -12.95 5.88
C ALA A 76 -8.03 -11.95 5.65
N GLY A 77 -7.78 -10.88 4.87
CA GLY A 77 -8.70 -9.77 4.64
C GLY A 77 -9.33 -9.74 3.25
N PRO A 78 -9.97 -8.62 2.88
CA PRO A 78 -10.56 -8.44 1.55
C PRO A 78 -9.51 -8.16 0.46
N LEU A 79 -8.27 -7.89 0.87
CA LEU A 79 -7.12 -7.69 -0.01
C LEU A 79 -6.25 -8.96 -0.02
N THR A 80 -5.86 -9.38 -1.21
CA THR A 80 -4.90 -10.47 -1.45
C THR A 80 -3.63 -9.89 -2.04
N PHE A 81 -2.48 -10.25 -1.47
CA PHE A 81 -1.18 -9.77 -1.91
C PHE A 81 -0.34 -10.89 -2.55
N THR A 82 0.51 -10.50 -3.49
CA THR A 82 1.61 -11.34 -4.00
C THR A 82 2.92 -10.59 -3.93
N PHE A 83 4.03 -11.33 -3.87
CA PHE A 83 5.37 -10.77 -3.74
C PHE A 83 6.39 -11.69 -4.41
N THR A 84 7.37 -11.10 -5.09
CA THR A 84 8.49 -11.78 -5.75
C THR A 84 9.79 -11.01 -5.52
N GLY A 85 10.93 -11.66 -5.80
CA GLY A 85 12.26 -11.05 -5.62
C GLY A 85 12.80 -11.13 -4.19
N ASP A 86 12.23 -12.01 -3.37
CA ASP A 86 12.51 -12.18 -1.94
C ASP A 86 13.90 -12.74 -1.61
N THR A 87 14.73 -13.00 -2.62
CA THR A 87 16.16 -13.34 -2.49
C THR A 87 17.08 -12.26 -3.05
N GLY A 88 16.56 -11.07 -3.36
CA GLY A 88 17.28 -10.00 -4.04
C GLY A 88 17.07 -8.63 -3.40
N THR A 89 17.33 -7.60 -4.20
CA THR A 89 17.17 -6.19 -3.83
C THR A 89 16.06 -5.51 -4.62
N SER A 90 15.33 -6.24 -5.46
CA SER A 90 14.18 -5.74 -6.21
C SER A 90 13.25 -6.87 -6.63
N GLY A 91 12.02 -6.51 -6.97
CA GLY A 91 11.02 -7.45 -7.47
C GLY A 91 9.69 -6.78 -7.75
N GLU A 92 8.66 -7.63 -7.82
CA GLU A 92 7.29 -7.23 -8.12
C GLU A 92 6.36 -7.64 -6.98
N TRP A 93 5.25 -6.91 -6.84
CA TRP A 93 4.19 -7.21 -5.89
C TRP A 93 2.84 -6.83 -6.47
N THR A 94 1.77 -7.39 -5.91
CA THR A 94 0.41 -7.00 -6.29
C THR A 94 -0.47 -6.86 -5.07
N VAL A 95 -1.55 -6.10 -5.22
CA VAL A 95 -2.70 -6.12 -4.33
C VAL A 95 -3.97 -6.32 -5.15
N THR A 96 -4.79 -7.28 -4.75
CA THR A 96 -6.08 -7.58 -5.38
C THR A 96 -7.20 -7.34 -4.38
N ASN A 97 -8.18 -6.51 -4.74
CA ASN A 97 -9.44 -6.44 -4.01
C ASN A 97 -10.33 -7.62 -4.44
N THR A 98 -10.54 -8.55 -3.52
CA THR A 98 -11.32 -9.78 -3.76
C THR A 98 -12.84 -9.55 -3.69
N SER A 99 -13.28 -8.37 -3.24
CA SER A 99 -14.70 -8.02 -3.23
C SER A 99 -15.21 -7.82 -4.65
N ALA A 100 -16.35 -8.42 -4.97
CA ALA A 100 -17.07 -8.18 -6.22
C ALA A 100 -18.03 -6.97 -6.15
N THR A 101 -18.25 -6.42 -4.95
CA THR A 101 -19.34 -5.45 -4.71
C THR A 101 -18.90 -4.19 -4.01
N HIS A 102 -17.65 -4.09 -3.57
CA HIS A 102 -17.14 -2.91 -2.87
C HIS A 102 -15.79 -2.51 -3.44
N ASN A 103 -15.63 -1.22 -3.72
CA ASN A 103 -14.31 -0.62 -3.87
C ASN A 103 -13.71 -0.43 -2.47
N ILE A 104 -12.40 -0.51 -2.38
CA ILE A 104 -11.65 -0.24 -1.15
C ILE A 104 -10.78 0.97 -1.42
N THR A 105 -10.88 1.97 -0.54
CA THR A 105 -9.94 3.09 -0.48
C THR A 105 -9.23 3.04 0.87
N LEU A 106 -7.92 3.13 0.89
CA LEU A 106 -7.11 3.13 2.12
C LEU A 106 -5.79 3.84 1.91
N ASP A 107 -5.16 4.25 3.00
CA ASP A 107 -3.73 4.57 2.99
C ASP A 107 -2.97 3.25 3.15
N LEU A 108 -2.26 2.84 2.11
CA LEU A 108 -1.56 1.55 2.04
C LEU A 108 -0.07 1.77 2.26
N ILE A 109 0.51 1.08 3.24
CA ILE A 109 1.93 1.16 3.56
C ILE A 109 2.60 -0.16 3.25
N PHE A 110 3.62 -0.09 2.40
CA PHE A 110 4.53 -1.18 2.10
C PHE A 110 5.82 -0.96 2.89
N ALA A 111 6.23 -1.89 3.75
CA ALA A 111 7.40 -1.71 4.62
C ALA A 111 8.35 -2.91 4.60
N ILE A 112 9.61 -2.69 4.20
CA ILE A 112 10.65 -3.72 4.11
C ILE A 112 11.65 -3.58 5.25
N HIS A 113 12.03 -4.71 5.83
CA HIS A 113 13.28 -4.85 6.58
C HIS A 113 14.37 -5.45 5.68
N ALA A 114 15.55 -4.85 5.68
CA ALA A 114 16.73 -5.41 5.01
C ALA A 114 18.01 -5.01 5.74
N GLY A 115 18.94 -5.95 5.92
CA GLY A 115 20.18 -5.75 6.68
C GLY A 115 19.91 -5.56 8.18
N ASN A 116 19.75 -4.31 8.59
CA ASN A 116 19.32 -3.90 9.94
C ASN A 116 18.58 -2.56 9.87
N GLN A 117 17.85 -2.31 8.78
CA GLN A 117 17.18 -1.06 8.49
C GLN A 117 15.79 -1.34 7.97
N GLY A 118 14.89 -0.39 8.20
CA GLY A 118 13.54 -0.43 7.69
C GLY A 118 13.31 0.72 6.71
N GLY A 119 12.65 0.43 5.60
CA GLY A 119 12.09 1.41 4.68
C GLY A 119 10.59 1.20 4.56
N ALA A 120 9.81 2.28 4.51
CA ALA A 120 8.38 2.23 4.27
C ALA A 120 7.92 3.26 3.25
N TRP A 121 6.93 2.88 2.46
CA TRP A 121 6.38 3.63 1.35
C TRP A 121 4.86 3.68 1.49
N LEU A 122 4.31 4.89 1.54
CA LEU A 122 2.89 5.14 1.73
C LEU A 122 2.26 5.54 0.40
N PHE A 123 1.15 4.88 0.05
CA PHE A 123 0.23 5.24 -1.02
C PHE A 123 -1.03 5.83 -0.37
N ASP A 124 -1.24 7.13 -0.56
CA ASP A 124 -2.31 7.91 0.08
C ASP A 124 -3.61 7.76 -0.71
N ASN A 125 -4.71 7.48 0.00
CA ASN A 125 -6.04 7.33 -0.59
C ASN A 125 -6.09 6.35 -1.79
N GLU A 126 -5.28 5.30 -1.75
CA GLU A 126 -5.18 4.30 -2.82
C GLU A 126 -6.52 3.59 -3.00
N THR A 127 -7.04 3.60 -4.22
CA THR A 127 -8.38 3.05 -4.51
C THR A 127 -8.27 1.82 -5.38
N ILE A 128 -8.66 0.68 -4.81
CA ILE A 128 -8.68 -0.62 -5.46
C ILE A 128 -10.13 -0.99 -5.73
N ASN A 129 -10.55 -0.90 -7.00
CA ASN A 129 -11.92 -1.20 -7.39
C ASN A 129 -12.28 -2.67 -7.14
N ALA A 130 -13.57 -2.96 -7.05
CA ALA A 130 -14.06 -4.33 -6.89
C ALA A 130 -13.47 -5.27 -7.97
N GLY A 131 -12.82 -6.35 -7.54
CA GLY A 131 -12.18 -7.35 -8.41
C GLY A 131 -10.90 -6.87 -9.10
N GLN A 132 -10.41 -5.66 -8.80
CA GLN A 132 -9.22 -5.11 -9.42
C GLN A 132 -7.94 -5.65 -8.77
N THR A 133 -6.94 -5.93 -9.60
CA THR A 133 -5.55 -6.13 -9.20
C THR A 133 -4.74 -4.90 -9.61
N LEU A 134 -3.99 -4.35 -8.67
CA LEU A 134 -2.94 -3.37 -8.93
C LEU A 134 -1.58 -4.05 -8.87
N GLU A 135 -0.73 -3.76 -9.84
CA GLU A 135 0.65 -4.26 -9.93
C GLU A 135 1.63 -3.19 -9.46
N GLY A 136 2.71 -3.62 -8.83
CA GLY A 136 3.74 -2.75 -8.29
C GLY A 136 5.13 -3.35 -8.38
N THR A 137 6.14 -2.49 -8.30
CA THR A 137 7.55 -2.86 -8.21
C THR A 137 8.11 -2.42 -6.87
N TRP A 138 9.23 -3.03 -6.45
CA TRP A 138 9.99 -2.57 -5.30
C TRP A 138 11.49 -2.69 -5.55
N GLN A 139 12.26 -1.84 -4.88
CA GLN A 139 13.71 -1.87 -4.87
C GLN A 139 14.26 -1.36 -3.53
N ILE A 140 15.39 -1.93 -3.09
CA ILE A 140 16.14 -1.47 -1.94
C ILE A 140 17.30 -0.60 -2.44
N MET A 141 17.23 0.71 -2.19
CA MET A 141 18.22 1.70 -2.63
C MET A 141 19.06 2.30 -1.50
N TRP A 142 18.76 1.97 -0.23
CA TRP A 142 19.66 2.29 0.87
C TRP A 142 20.86 1.36 0.88
N THR A 143 21.92 1.78 1.58
CA THR A 143 23.17 1.03 1.65
C THR A 143 23.58 0.74 3.08
N VAL A 144 24.31 -0.36 3.24
CA VAL A 144 24.80 -0.86 4.52
C VAL A 144 26.29 -1.18 4.47
N GLY A 145 26.93 -1.08 5.63
CA GLY A 145 28.33 -1.44 5.83
C GLY A 145 29.32 -0.50 5.10
N MET A 146 30.61 -0.85 5.21
CA MET A 146 31.72 -0.03 4.69
C MET A 146 31.79 0.06 3.17
N ASN A 147 31.21 -0.90 2.46
CA ASN A 147 31.32 -1.01 1.00
C ASN A 147 30.14 -0.36 0.26
N GLY A 148 29.17 0.24 0.97
CA GLY A 148 27.98 0.82 0.36
C GLY A 148 27.12 -0.21 -0.38
N ALA A 149 27.07 -1.45 0.12
CA ALA A 149 26.30 -2.52 -0.50
C ALA A 149 24.80 -2.34 -0.20
N HIS A 150 23.94 -2.71 -1.14
CA HIS A 150 22.51 -2.84 -0.88
C HIS A 150 22.25 -4.13 -0.10
N PRO A 151 21.55 -4.08 1.04
CA PRO A 151 21.21 -5.31 1.77
C PRO A 151 20.17 -6.12 1.00
N GLU A 152 20.24 -7.44 1.13
CA GLU A 152 19.19 -8.34 0.64
C GLU A 152 17.92 -8.19 1.48
N PHE A 153 16.78 -8.42 0.82
CA PHE A 153 15.47 -8.49 1.46
C PHE A 153 15.46 -9.49 2.64
N SER A 154 14.85 -9.10 3.76
CA SER A 154 14.58 -10.00 4.89
C SER A 154 13.10 -10.32 4.99
N ASN A 155 12.27 -9.29 5.10
CA ASN A 155 10.82 -9.43 5.22
C ASN A 155 10.09 -8.16 4.80
N LEU A 156 8.80 -8.33 4.55
CA LEU A 156 7.83 -7.29 4.19
C LEU A 156 6.69 -7.31 5.21
N THR A 157 6.22 -6.13 5.57
CA THR A 157 5.02 -5.91 6.38
C THR A 157 4.15 -4.90 5.67
N LEU A 158 2.87 -5.20 5.56
CA LEU A 158 1.87 -4.34 4.94
C LEU A 158 0.97 -3.77 6.03
N PHE A 159 0.77 -2.46 6.01
CA PHE A 159 -0.14 -1.77 6.92
C PHE A 159 -1.20 -0.99 6.15
N GLY A 160 -2.31 -0.72 6.82
CA GLY A 160 -3.41 0.07 6.31
C GLY A 160 -3.90 1.06 7.35
N GLN A 161 -4.31 2.24 6.88
CA GLN A 161 -5.00 3.26 7.65
C GLN A 161 -6.21 3.75 6.84
N ASP A 162 -7.25 4.24 7.52
CA ASP A 162 -8.43 4.85 6.90
C ASP A 162 -9.11 3.98 5.82
N MET A 163 -9.14 2.66 6.03
CA MET A 163 -9.77 1.73 5.08
C MET A 163 -11.29 1.92 5.04
N VAL A 164 -11.79 2.42 3.92
CA VAL A 164 -13.21 2.64 3.62
C VAL A 164 -13.65 1.71 2.50
N MET A 165 -14.80 1.05 2.70
CA MET A 165 -15.45 0.23 1.67
C MET A 165 -16.67 0.95 1.13
N THR A 166 -16.70 1.21 -0.19
CA THR A 166 -17.86 1.84 -0.84
C THR A 166 -18.55 0.84 -1.78
N PRO A 167 -19.88 0.64 -1.68
CA PRO A 167 -20.59 -0.26 -2.57
C PRO A 167 -20.50 0.16 -4.03
N VAL A 168 -20.29 -0.81 -4.91
CA VAL A 168 -20.46 -0.67 -6.36
C VAL A 168 -21.95 -0.80 -6.67
N PRO A 169 -22.61 0.22 -7.25
CA PRO A 169 -24.04 0.14 -7.54
C PRO A 169 -24.34 -1.01 -8.50
N GLU A 170 -25.31 -1.85 -8.14
CA GLU A 170 -25.72 -2.94 -9.00
C GLU A 170 -26.29 -2.40 -10.33
N PRO A 171 -26.11 -3.09 -11.46
CA PRO A 171 -26.74 -2.73 -12.72
C PRO A 171 -28.27 -2.55 -12.60
N GLY A 172 -28.90 -3.31 -11.71
CA GLY A 172 -30.32 -3.19 -11.39
C GLY A 172 -30.71 -1.85 -10.77
N THR A 173 -29.84 -1.24 -9.95
CA THR A 173 -30.10 0.08 -9.35
C THR A 173 -30.22 1.16 -10.41
N TYR A 174 -29.35 1.13 -11.43
CA TYR A 174 -29.44 2.03 -12.57
C TYR A 174 -30.68 1.75 -13.43
N ALA A 175 -31.01 0.47 -13.66
CA ALA A 175 -32.22 0.10 -14.39
C ALA A 175 -33.50 0.58 -13.67
N MET A 176 -33.55 0.47 -12.34
CA MET A 176 -34.66 0.94 -11.51
C MET A 176 -34.76 2.46 -11.47
N LEU A 177 -33.62 3.17 -11.39
CA LEU A 177 -33.57 4.62 -11.49
C LEU A 177 -34.12 5.10 -12.85
N LEU A 178 -33.63 4.50 -13.94
CA LEU A 178 -34.10 4.82 -15.29
C LEU A 178 -35.58 4.45 -15.49
N ALA A 179 -36.03 3.32 -14.95
CA ALA A 179 -37.43 2.95 -14.96
C ALA A 179 -38.29 3.97 -14.20
N GLY A 180 -37.85 4.40 -13.02
CA GLY A 180 -38.51 5.44 -12.22
C GLY A 180 -38.61 6.77 -12.96
N LEU A 181 -37.51 7.22 -13.59
CA LEU A 181 -37.49 8.43 -14.42
C LEU A 181 -38.37 8.30 -15.66
N GLY A 182 -38.39 7.12 -16.30
CA GLY A 182 -39.26 6.81 -17.43
C GLY A 182 -40.74 6.93 -17.07
N VAL A 183 -41.15 6.34 -15.94
CA VAL A 183 -42.53 6.45 -15.42
C VAL A 183 -42.89 7.90 -15.11
N ALA A 184 -42.01 8.64 -14.42
CA ALA A 184 -42.24 10.05 -14.08
C ALA A 184 -42.38 10.93 -15.34
N GLY A 185 -41.53 10.73 -16.34
CA GLY A 185 -41.57 11.44 -17.62
C GLY A 185 -42.88 11.17 -18.39
N VAL A 186 -43.33 9.92 -18.45
CA VAL A 186 -44.62 9.55 -19.07
C VAL A 186 -45.80 10.19 -18.33
N ALA A 187 -45.79 10.18 -16.99
CA ALA A 187 -46.83 10.79 -16.17
C ALA A 187 -46.93 12.31 -16.37
N MET A 188 -45.79 13.02 -16.42
CA MET A 188 -45.75 14.45 -16.69
C MET A 188 -46.24 14.79 -18.12
N ARG A 189 -45.89 13.99 -19.12
CA ARG A 189 -46.37 14.18 -20.50
C ARG A 189 -47.89 14.02 -20.62
N ARG A 190 -48.49 13.10 -19.86
CA ARG A 190 -49.95 12.92 -19.84
C ARG A 190 -50.67 14.11 -19.23
N LYS A 191 -50.14 14.70 -18.14
CA LYS A 191 -50.75 15.88 -17.51
C LYS A 191 -50.76 17.12 -18.41
N ARG A 192 -49.76 17.29 -19.29
CA ARG A 192 -49.70 18.41 -20.25
C ARG A 192 -50.66 18.29 -21.44
N LYS A 193 -51.24 17.12 -21.71
CA LYS A 193 -52.22 16.94 -22.81
C LYS A 193 -53.67 17.13 -22.37
N VAL A 194 -53.93 17.38 -21.07
CA VAL A 194 -55.27 17.51 -20.49
C VAL A 194 -55.58 18.97 -20.14
N HIS A 195 -54.80 19.93 -20.65
CA HIS A 195 -55.09 21.37 -20.64
C HIS A 195 -54.96 21.87 -22.08
#